data_AF-A0AAV0TG67-F1
#
_entry.id   AF-A0AAV0TG67-F1
#
_cell.length_a   1.000
_cell.length_b   1.000
_cell.length_c   1.000
_cell.angle_alpha   90.00
_cell.angle_beta   90.00
_cell.angle_gamma   90.00
#
_symmetry.space_group_name_H-M   'P 1'
#
loop_
_entity.id
_entity.type
_entity.pdbx_description
1 polymer ?
#
loop_
_entity_poly.entity_id
_entity_poly.type
_entity_poly.pdbx_seq_one_letter_code
_entity_poly.pdbx_strand_id
1 'polypeptide(L)'
;MHKSQLQLTLRVVLHVTVALLLSLRSARLGTALHPFQRAVANNWVHLLFYVYEDEVRDTLPHFVLEIEEEIAANVDDEFFGSGFAARASMLPVGALFTIEEMRQHLHGAVDNYRRLPDVALDSFVVFSNETDSFLPPPLLTVRADVGDEARDELYNITNGSTSSDQWPAPLRLGPEAASRQETRAFLDALDAIELKFVVGMTKKEKRRKDDEARATRVYQWTVAMRYDLLNQGHLEVTLNYKLDHVLIVEGGRSSGGEESIPPVLLDTSVTLHWVTLVVIALYQGVECFIKWEAVSSNVAEHPKGSRRSIVRAMVAGTAKDFWFCFSLAVSATTVVCLLAAWRNTYELSLDDSLCFAFACCCALQWASLVRYLRVNTRFHILEITLKRGVPRVLQFLAGVLPIFVGFVLFGTVMFGTKVPRFQSASTTATALFSVANGDEIYDTFNDVAYTPWIGQIYIYSYIILFSYVVLMVCIGIIDDAFFSAVSEHDSKGQREPRSGRTPLERT
;
A
#
# COMPACT_ATOMS: atom_id res chain seq x y z
N MET A 1 -22.48 -41.09 16.94
CA MET A 1 -22.76 -40.06 15.91
C MET A 1 -22.86 -38.63 16.47
N HIS A 2 -23.40 -38.41 17.67
CA HIS A 2 -23.63 -37.04 18.17
C HIS A 2 -22.35 -36.25 18.53
N LYS A 3 -21.31 -36.92 19.02
CA LYS A 3 -20.04 -36.28 19.46
C LYS A 3 -19.20 -35.75 18.30
N SER A 4 -19.05 -36.53 17.22
CA SER A 4 -18.24 -36.14 16.05
C SER A 4 -18.90 -35.02 15.24
N GLN A 5 -20.23 -35.06 15.10
CA GLN A 5 -20.99 -33.96 14.47
C GLN A 5 -20.88 -32.68 15.29
N LEU A 6 -21.02 -32.76 16.62
CA LEU A 6 -20.84 -31.60 17.51
C LEU A 6 -19.44 -31.00 17.41
N GLN A 7 -18.39 -31.83 17.37
CA GLN A 7 -17.01 -31.39 17.19
C GLN A 7 -16.79 -30.68 15.85
N LEU A 8 -17.38 -31.19 14.76
CA LEU A 8 -17.30 -30.58 13.44
C LEU A 8 -18.03 -29.22 13.41
N THR A 9 -19.26 -29.16 13.93
CA THR A 9 -20.04 -27.90 13.99
C THR A 9 -19.30 -26.84 14.81
N LEU A 10 -18.80 -27.21 15.99
CA LEU A 10 -18.03 -26.31 16.85
C LEU A 10 -16.78 -25.77 16.13
N ARG A 11 -16.04 -26.66 15.46
CA ARG A 11 -14.85 -26.31 14.67
C ARG A 11 -15.16 -25.29 13.56
N VAL A 12 -16.25 -25.50 12.81
CA VAL A 12 -16.66 -24.60 11.72
C VAL A 12 -17.11 -23.24 12.28
N VAL A 13 -17.98 -23.24 13.29
CA VAL A 13 -18.49 -22.00 13.91
C VAL A 13 -17.34 -21.15 14.43
N LEU A 14 -16.40 -21.76 15.14
CA LEU A 14 -15.28 -21.06 15.73
C LEU A 14 -14.34 -20.48 14.66
N HIS A 15 -14.09 -21.22 13.59
CA HIS A 15 -13.30 -20.72 12.47
C HIS A 15 -13.99 -19.57 11.73
N VAL A 16 -15.29 -19.70 11.41
CA VAL A 16 -16.07 -18.62 10.79
C VAL A 16 -16.06 -17.38 11.68
N THR A 17 -16.15 -17.55 13.00
CA THR A 17 -16.06 -16.45 13.97
C THR A 17 -14.69 -15.76 13.91
N VAL A 18 -13.58 -16.50 13.83
CA VAL A 18 -12.24 -15.93 13.62
C VAL A 18 -12.19 -15.11 12.32
N ALA A 19 -12.69 -15.66 11.22
CA ALA A 19 -12.68 -14.98 9.92
C ALA A 19 -13.50 -13.68 9.94
N LEU A 20 -14.70 -13.70 10.55
CA LEU A 20 -15.54 -12.51 10.71
C LEU A 20 -14.91 -11.44 11.59
N LEU A 21 -14.28 -11.83 12.70
CA LEU A 21 -13.58 -10.90 13.58
C LEU A 21 -12.37 -10.24 12.89
N LEU A 22 -11.62 -11.01 12.08
CA LEU A 22 -10.54 -10.47 11.26
C LEU A 22 -11.05 -9.55 10.17
N SER A 23 -12.16 -9.89 9.50
CA SER A 23 -12.83 -9.00 8.54
C SER A 23 -13.30 -7.70 9.18
N LEU A 24 -13.86 -7.76 10.40
CA LEU A 24 -14.26 -6.56 11.14
C LEU A 24 -13.05 -5.69 11.50
N ARG A 25 -11.93 -6.31 11.90
CA ARG A 25 -10.68 -5.58 12.15
C ARG A 25 -10.13 -4.97 10.87
N SER A 26 -10.13 -5.72 9.76
CA SER A 26 -9.69 -5.24 8.45
C SER A 26 -10.55 -4.07 7.96
N ALA A 27 -11.87 -4.11 8.11
CA ALA A 27 -12.76 -3.00 7.77
C ALA A 27 -12.50 -1.75 8.64
N ARG A 28 -12.27 -1.92 9.94
CA ARG A 28 -11.88 -0.81 10.84
C ARG A 28 -10.49 -0.25 10.53
N LEU A 29 -9.57 -1.11 10.09
CA LEU A 29 -8.25 -0.67 9.65
C LEU A 29 -8.33 0.04 8.30
N GLY A 30 -9.12 -0.46 7.35
CA GLY A 30 -9.35 0.15 6.04
C GLY A 30 -9.97 1.54 6.14
N THR A 31 -10.93 1.72 7.04
CA THR A 31 -11.48 3.05 7.34
C THR A 31 -10.46 3.99 8.02
N ALA A 32 -9.50 3.45 8.77
CA ALA A 32 -8.39 4.23 9.31
C ALA A 32 -7.25 4.48 8.29
N LEU A 33 -7.10 3.62 7.28
CA LEU A 33 -6.10 3.72 6.21
C LEU A 33 -6.55 4.66 5.09
N HIS A 34 -7.86 4.81 4.86
CA HIS A 34 -8.37 5.69 3.81
C HIS A 34 -7.91 7.13 4.08
N PRO A 35 -7.14 7.78 3.17
CA PRO A 35 -6.48 9.07 3.45
C PRO A 35 -7.45 10.14 3.96
N PHE A 36 -8.62 10.25 3.34
CA PHE A 36 -9.68 11.16 3.76
C PHE A 36 -10.31 10.82 5.12
N GLN A 37 -10.63 9.55 5.42
CA GLN A 37 -11.20 9.19 6.72
C GLN A 37 -10.13 9.24 7.82
N ARG A 38 -8.86 8.97 7.49
CA ARG A 38 -7.69 9.23 8.33
C ARG A 38 -7.56 10.73 8.62
N ALA A 39 -7.81 11.60 7.64
CA ALA A 39 -7.86 13.06 7.79
C ALA A 39 -8.97 13.54 8.71
N VAL A 40 -10.18 13.04 8.51
CA VAL A 40 -11.37 13.42 9.29
C VAL A 40 -11.35 12.82 10.70
N ALA A 41 -10.81 11.61 10.89
CA ALA A 41 -10.74 10.93 12.18
C ALA A 41 -9.53 11.36 13.02
N ASN A 42 -8.46 11.84 12.38
CA ASN A 42 -7.29 12.41 13.06
C ASN A 42 -7.32 13.92 13.03
N ASN A 43 -7.52 14.55 14.19
CA ASN A 43 -7.38 16.00 14.36
C ASN A 43 -6.00 16.56 13.93
N TRP A 44 -5.01 15.72 13.61
CA TRP A 44 -3.69 16.10 13.10
C TRP A 44 -3.49 15.81 11.60
N VAL A 45 -4.34 15.01 10.95
CA VAL A 45 -4.31 14.80 9.47
C VAL A 45 -5.24 15.79 8.75
N HIS A 46 -6.03 16.57 9.50
CA HIS A 46 -6.55 17.85 9.01
C HIS A 46 -5.46 18.72 8.35
N LEU A 47 -4.18 18.57 8.74
CA LEU A 47 -3.01 19.17 8.08
C LEU A 47 -2.95 19.00 6.55
N LEU A 48 -3.57 17.96 5.98
CA LEU A 48 -3.48 17.66 4.54
C LEU A 48 -4.62 18.24 3.69
N PHE A 49 -5.71 18.76 4.27
CA PHE A 49 -6.89 19.21 3.50
C PHE A 49 -7.32 20.61 3.96
N TYR A 50 -7.27 21.62 3.08
CA TYR A 50 -7.85 22.94 3.37
C TYR A 50 -8.41 23.68 2.16
N VAL A 51 -9.45 24.46 2.49
CA VAL A 51 -10.14 25.56 1.79
C VAL A 51 -11.35 25.16 0.93
N TYR A 52 -12.36 26.04 1.00
CA TYR A 52 -13.60 26.06 0.23
C TYR A 52 -13.69 27.45 -0.40
N GLU A 53 -13.16 27.62 -1.61
CA GLU A 53 -13.56 28.69 -2.52
C GLU A 53 -14.16 28.01 -3.76
N ASP A 54 -15.40 28.36 -4.08
CA ASP A 54 -16.17 27.92 -5.26
C ASP A 54 -16.21 26.41 -5.58
N GLU A 55 -16.78 25.62 -4.66
CA GLU A 55 -17.16 24.20 -4.82
C GLU A 55 -16.03 23.15 -4.92
N VAL A 56 -14.74 23.52 -4.95
CA VAL A 56 -13.60 22.57 -4.99
C VAL A 56 -12.86 22.53 -3.64
N ARG A 57 -12.30 21.36 -3.28
CA ARG A 57 -11.62 21.10 -2.00
C ARG A 57 -10.21 20.58 -2.25
N ASP A 58 -9.20 21.35 -1.87
CA ASP A 58 -7.81 21.02 -2.20
C ASP A 58 -6.92 20.70 -1.00
N THR A 59 -5.75 20.13 -1.27
CA THR A 59 -4.79 19.66 -0.26
C THR A 59 -3.70 20.70 0.02
N LEU A 60 -3.08 20.68 1.21
CA LEU A 60 -2.01 21.62 1.54
C LEU A 60 -0.80 21.55 0.57
N PRO A 61 -0.34 20.36 0.12
CA PRO A 61 0.57 20.25 -1.01
C PRO A 61 0.11 20.98 -2.27
N HIS A 62 -1.17 20.90 -2.60
CA HIS A 62 -1.76 21.54 -3.77
C HIS A 62 -1.84 23.06 -3.64
N PHE A 63 -2.14 23.61 -2.45
CA PHE A 63 -2.09 25.06 -2.21
C PHE A 63 -0.67 25.63 -2.38
N VAL A 64 0.37 24.92 -1.92
CA VAL A 64 1.75 25.40 -2.15
C VAL A 64 2.15 25.26 -3.63
N LEU A 65 1.55 24.31 -4.37
CA LEU A 65 1.79 24.05 -5.78
C LEU A 65 0.76 24.72 -6.72
N GLU A 66 -0.11 25.60 -6.22
CA GLU A 66 -1.24 26.18 -6.97
C GLU A 66 -0.79 26.85 -8.28
N ILE A 67 0.41 27.46 -8.26
CA ILE A 67 1.03 28.09 -9.44
C ILE A 67 1.48 27.04 -10.48
N GLU A 68 1.88 25.82 -10.08
CA GLU A 68 2.23 24.77 -11.03
C GLU A 68 1.02 24.22 -11.77
N GLU A 69 -0.15 24.14 -11.15
CA GLU A 69 -1.36 23.64 -11.84
C GLU A 69 -1.82 24.61 -12.94
N GLU A 70 -1.68 25.92 -12.71
CA GLU A 70 -1.94 26.96 -13.72
C GLU A 70 -0.90 26.92 -14.87
N ILE A 71 0.36 26.59 -14.56
CA ILE A 71 1.44 26.45 -15.55
C ILE A 71 1.34 25.13 -16.34
N ALA A 72 1.01 24.02 -15.68
CA ALA A 72 0.88 22.70 -16.28
C ALA A 72 -0.39 22.56 -17.14
N ALA A 73 -1.49 23.21 -16.76
CA ALA A 73 -2.72 23.27 -17.57
C ALA A 73 -2.53 23.96 -18.94
N ASN A 74 -1.42 24.69 -19.13
CA ASN A 74 -1.05 25.31 -20.41
C ASN A 74 -0.27 24.36 -21.36
N VAL A 75 0.06 23.14 -20.92
CA VAL A 75 0.77 22.11 -21.71
C VAL A 75 -0.16 20.92 -21.94
N ASP A 76 -0.77 20.86 -23.13
CA ASP A 76 -1.71 19.84 -23.67
C ASP A 76 -2.12 18.66 -22.74
N ASP A 77 -3.42 18.67 -22.44
CA ASP A 77 -4.26 17.92 -21.48
C ASP A 77 -4.22 16.37 -21.42
N GLU A 78 -3.34 15.63 -22.10
CA GLU A 78 -3.42 14.14 -22.09
C GLU A 78 -2.43 13.44 -21.16
N PHE A 79 -1.32 14.08 -20.77
CA PHE A 79 -0.32 13.41 -19.92
C PHE A 79 -0.65 13.46 -18.41
N PHE A 80 -1.47 14.43 -17.99
CA PHE A 80 -1.80 14.71 -16.57
C PHE A 80 -3.30 14.64 -16.23
N GLY A 81 -4.17 14.19 -17.15
CA GLY A 81 -5.63 14.17 -17.01
C GLY A 81 -6.21 13.24 -15.91
N SER A 82 -5.38 12.57 -15.11
CA SER A 82 -5.81 12.02 -13.83
C SER A 82 -5.43 13.01 -12.73
N GLY A 83 -6.41 13.78 -12.25
CA GLY A 83 -6.21 14.84 -11.25
C GLY A 83 -5.20 14.48 -10.17
N PHE A 84 -4.39 15.48 -9.79
CA PHE A 84 -3.26 15.41 -8.87
C PHE A 84 -3.65 14.88 -7.47
N ALA A 85 -3.91 13.57 -7.39
CA ALA A 85 -3.93 12.86 -6.13
C ALA A 85 -2.49 12.93 -5.61
N ALA A 86 -2.24 13.74 -4.59
CA ALA A 86 -0.96 13.87 -3.92
C ALA A 86 -0.38 12.48 -3.60
N ARG A 87 0.45 11.97 -4.51
CA ARG A 87 1.15 10.69 -4.35
C ARG A 87 2.27 10.97 -3.36
N ALA A 88 2.26 10.25 -2.25
CA ALA A 88 3.33 10.33 -1.28
C ALA A 88 4.65 9.91 -1.94
N SER A 89 5.52 10.90 -2.20
CA SER A 89 6.98 10.83 -2.37
C SER A 89 7.57 9.93 -3.48
N MET A 90 8.64 10.45 -4.11
CA MET A 90 9.55 9.84 -5.11
C MET A 90 9.27 10.05 -6.60
N LEU A 91 8.13 10.61 -7.01
CA LEU A 91 7.88 10.95 -8.42
C LEU A 91 7.82 12.48 -8.59
N PRO A 92 8.28 13.04 -9.73
CA PRO A 92 8.17 14.46 -10.01
C PRO A 92 6.69 14.87 -9.97
N VAL A 93 6.40 15.90 -9.19
CA VAL A 93 5.06 16.45 -9.00
C VAL A 93 4.74 17.44 -10.12
N GLY A 94 5.75 18.08 -10.69
CA GLY A 94 5.67 18.99 -11.82
C GLY A 94 6.99 19.08 -12.58
N ALA A 95 6.96 19.68 -13.77
CA ALA A 95 8.14 20.02 -14.55
C ALA A 95 8.06 21.48 -15.03
N LEU A 96 9.12 22.25 -14.81
CA LEU A 96 9.22 23.65 -15.25
C LEU A 96 10.16 23.73 -16.46
N PHE A 97 9.81 24.52 -17.47
CA PHE A 97 10.55 24.58 -18.74
C PHE A 97 11.32 25.88 -18.92
N THR A 98 10.94 26.94 -18.18
CA THR A 98 11.60 28.25 -18.28
C THR A 98 12.19 28.73 -16.96
N ILE A 99 13.25 29.55 -17.06
CA ILE A 99 13.87 30.21 -15.88
C ILE A 99 12.86 31.14 -15.20
N GLU A 100 11.97 31.75 -15.98
CA GLU A 100 10.96 32.65 -15.43
C GLU A 100 9.89 31.88 -14.65
N GLU A 101 9.42 30.74 -15.17
CA GLU A 101 8.54 29.82 -14.42
C GLU A 101 9.19 29.36 -13.11
N MET A 102 10.47 28.97 -13.14
CA MET A 102 11.20 28.58 -11.93
C MET A 102 11.24 29.73 -10.90
N ARG A 103 11.51 30.97 -11.33
CA ARG A 103 11.51 32.12 -10.42
C ARG A 103 10.13 32.37 -9.85
N GLN A 104 9.10 32.39 -10.69
CA GLN A 104 7.72 32.60 -10.26
C GLN A 104 7.27 31.52 -9.28
N HIS A 105 7.63 30.27 -9.53
CA HIS A 105 7.32 29.15 -8.65
C HIS A 105 8.02 29.25 -7.30
N LEU A 106 9.33 29.53 -7.28
CA LEU A 106 10.09 29.70 -6.03
C LEU A 106 9.54 30.83 -5.15
N HIS A 107 9.25 32.00 -5.74
CA HIS A 107 8.69 33.13 -4.99
C HIS A 107 7.25 32.86 -4.58
N GLY A 108 6.44 32.29 -5.47
CA GLY A 108 5.06 31.91 -5.22
C GLY A 108 4.89 30.90 -4.09
N ALA A 109 5.75 29.88 -4.01
CA ALA A 109 5.75 28.91 -2.92
C ALA A 109 6.02 29.57 -1.55
N VAL A 110 6.93 30.55 -1.50
CA VAL A 110 7.23 31.30 -0.28
C VAL A 110 6.08 32.26 0.08
N ASP A 111 5.45 32.87 -0.92
CA ASP A 111 4.29 33.74 -0.70
C ASP A 111 3.06 32.96 -0.22
N ASN A 112 2.81 31.78 -0.77
CA ASN A 112 1.76 30.87 -0.30
C ASN A 112 2.05 30.39 1.12
N TYR A 113 3.31 30.07 1.44
CA TYR A 113 3.73 29.77 2.82
C TYR A 113 3.41 30.92 3.79
N ARG A 114 3.61 32.19 3.38
CA ARG A 114 3.29 33.36 4.22
C ARG A 114 1.79 33.57 4.40
N ARG A 115 0.99 33.34 3.36
CA ARG A 115 -0.48 33.47 3.39
C ARG A 115 -1.17 32.34 4.15
N LEU A 116 -0.44 31.25 4.44
CA LEU A 116 -1.00 30.06 5.05
C LEU A 116 -1.81 30.31 6.34
N PRO A 117 -1.37 31.14 7.31
CA PRO A 117 -2.15 31.40 8.54
C PRO A 117 -3.45 32.17 8.29
N ASP A 118 -3.51 32.96 7.22
CA ASP A 118 -4.68 33.79 6.89
C ASP A 118 -5.72 33.03 6.07
N VAL A 119 -5.26 32.07 5.26
CA VAL A 119 -6.09 31.29 4.32
C VAL A 119 -6.58 29.98 4.95
N ALA A 120 -5.79 29.36 5.82
CA ALA A 120 -6.12 28.06 6.40
C ALA A 120 -7.16 28.14 7.53
N LEU A 121 -7.99 27.10 7.66
CA LEU A 121 -9.04 27.01 8.68
C LEU A 121 -8.49 26.72 10.10
N ASP A 122 -7.36 26.03 10.20
CA ASP A 122 -6.73 25.69 11.48
C ASP A 122 -5.63 26.69 11.87
N SER A 123 -5.29 26.72 13.16
CA SER A 123 -4.28 27.64 13.70
C SER A 123 -2.85 27.22 13.35
N PHE A 124 -2.46 27.53 12.12
CA PHE A 124 -1.09 27.45 11.64
C PHE A 124 -0.26 28.63 12.17
N VAL A 125 0.99 28.32 12.49
CA VAL A 125 2.02 29.27 12.90
C VAL A 125 3.14 29.15 11.89
N VAL A 126 3.46 30.28 11.27
CA VAL A 126 4.53 30.42 10.28
C VAL A 126 5.62 31.29 10.89
N PHE A 127 6.85 31.17 10.40
CA PHE A 127 7.92 32.07 10.80
C PHE A 127 7.53 33.53 10.52
N SER A 128 7.62 34.38 11.54
CA SER A 128 7.43 35.82 11.44
C SER A 128 8.57 36.53 12.18
N ASN A 129 9.03 37.65 11.62
CA ASN A 129 10.11 38.45 12.19
C ASN A 129 9.65 39.33 13.38
N GLU A 130 8.33 39.53 13.51
CA GLU A 130 7.73 40.42 14.53
C GLU A 130 7.35 39.69 15.82
N THR A 131 7.16 38.38 15.73
CA THR A 131 6.94 37.50 16.88
C THR A 131 8.20 36.67 17.05
N ASP A 132 8.68 36.43 18.27
CA ASP A 132 9.74 35.45 18.56
C ASP A 132 9.21 34.05 18.20
N SER A 133 9.09 33.78 16.91
CA SER A 133 8.54 32.57 16.36
C SER A 133 9.61 31.49 16.49
N PHE A 134 9.25 30.41 17.17
CA PHE A 134 10.15 29.30 17.49
C PHE A 134 10.61 28.50 16.23
N LEU A 135 9.97 28.75 15.10
CA LEU A 135 10.20 28.02 13.84
C LEU A 135 11.36 28.66 13.08
N PRO A 136 12.17 27.87 12.36
CA PRO A 136 13.19 28.44 11.48
C PRO A 136 12.55 29.17 10.28
N PRO A 137 13.21 30.21 9.74
CA PRO A 137 12.78 30.84 8.49
C PRO A 137 12.80 29.84 7.32
N PRO A 138 12.05 30.10 6.24
CA PRO A 138 12.26 29.43 4.96
C PRO A 138 13.72 29.52 4.55
N LEU A 139 14.28 28.37 4.22
CA LEU A 139 15.67 28.15 3.87
C LEU A 139 15.74 27.70 2.42
N LEU A 140 16.44 28.46 1.60
CA LEU A 140 16.81 28.07 0.25
C LEU A 140 18.24 27.53 0.27
N THR A 141 18.39 26.26 -0.06
CA THR A 141 19.69 25.61 -0.24
C THR A 141 19.97 25.51 -1.73
N VAL A 142 21.11 26.02 -2.15
CA VAL A 142 21.60 25.95 -3.52
C VAL A 142 22.80 25.01 -3.53
N ARG A 143 22.69 23.88 -4.24
CA ARG A 143 23.75 22.88 -4.32
C ARG A 143 24.47 22.98 -5.67
N ALA A 144 25.78 23.20 -5.59
CA ALA A 144 26.69 23.21 -6.72
C ALA A 144 27.78 22.15 -6.51
N ASP A 145 28.04 21.29 -7.51
CA ASP A 145 29.22 20.43 -7.48
C ASP A 145 30.40 21.16 -8.14
N VAL A 146 31.42 21.47 -7.33
CA VAL A 146 32.63 22.17 -7.79
C VAL A 146 33.81 21.23 -7.60
N GLY A 147 33.93 20.23 -8.48
CA GLY A 147 35.00 19.22 -8.44
C GLY A 147 34.54 17.89 -7.85
N ASP A 148 35.19 17.44 -6.76
CA ASP A 148 34.84 16.23 -5.98
C ASP A 148 34.09 16.58 -4.65
N GLU A 149 33.76 17.86 -4.43
CA GLU A 149 33.10 18.34 -3.21
C GLU A 149 31.82 19.14 -3.55
N ALA A 150 30.68 18.62 -3.09
CA ALA A 150 29.41 19.33 -3.14
C ALA A 150 29.42 20.54 -2.19
N ARG A 151 29.19 21.73 -2.73
CA ARG A 151 29.05 22.98 -1.98
C ARG A 151 27.57 23.34 -1.86
N ASP A 152 27.06 23.36 -0.63
CA ASP A 152 25.71 23.81 -0.31
C ASP A 152 25.77 25.27 0.20
N GLU A 153 25.21 26.21 -0.56
CA GLU A 153 25.00 27.59 -0.14
C GLU A 153 23.60 27.76 0.46
N LEU A 154 23.52 28.40 1.62
CA LEU A 154 22.31 28.49 2.44
C LEU A 154 21.82 29.94 2.49
N TYR A 155 20.59 30.18 2.06
CA TYR A 155 19.95 31.50 2.01
C TYR A 155 18.72 31.50 2.91
N ASN A 156 18.77 32.28 4.00
CA ASN A 156 17.65 32.44 4.93
C ASN A 156 16.72 33.55 4.42
N ILE A 157 15.49 33.19 4.07
CA ILE A 157 14.49 34.13 3.57
C ILE A 157 13.71 34.68 4.76
N THR A 158 13.81 35.99 5.01
CA THR A 158 13.23 36.67 6.18
C THR A 158 12.32 37.82 5.78
N ASN A 159 11.48 38.31 6.68
CA ASN A 159 10.49 39.35 6.37
C ASN A 159 11.08 40.78 6.24
N GLY A 160 12.41 40.93 6.22
CA GLY A 160 13.09 42.23 6.22
C GLY A 160 12.96 43.00 4.90
N SER A 161 12.84 44.33 4.99
CA SER A 161 12.55 45.30 3.93
C SER A 161 13.64 45.50 2.86
N THR A 162 14.53 44.53 2.68
CA THR A 162 15.54 44.54 1.62
C THR A 162 15.57 43.14 1.01
N SER A 163 14.68 42.93 0.02
CA SER A 163 14.56 41.71 -0.78
C SER A 163 15.86 41.35 -1.53
N SER A 164 16.78 42.32 -1.65
CA SER A 164 17.99 42.27 -2.46
C SER A 164 19.13 41.45 -1.86
N ASP A 165 19.12 41.03 -0.59
CA ASP A 165 20.22 40.22 -0.02
C ASP A 165 19.79 38.78 0.33
N GLN A 166 18.49 38.48 0.27
CA GLN A 166 17.93 37.21 0.73
C GLN A 166 17.87 36.13 -0.37
N TRP A 167 17.83 36.57 -1.62
CA TRP A 167 17.84 35.70 -2.78
C TRP A 167 19.14 35.87 -3.57
N PRO A 168 19.71 34.80 -4.14
CA PRO A 168 20.77 34.91 -5.13
C PRO A 168 20.35 35.86 -6.25
N ALA A 169 21.25 36.75 -6.71
CA ALA A 169 20.94 37.69 -7.78
C ALA A 169 20.29 37.05 -9.04
N PRO A 170 20.69 35.82 -9.46
CA PRO A 170 20.04 35.07 -10.53
C PRO A 170 18.58 34.65 -10.30
N LEU A 171 18.12 34.53 -9.05
CA LEU A 171 16.79 34.05 -8.68
C LEU A 171 15.83 35.17 -8.25
N ARG A 172 16.26 36.44 -8.31
CA ARG A 172 15.41 37.59 -7.99
C ARG A 172 14.40 37.88 -9.11
N LEU A 173 13.25 38.44 -8.73
CA LEU A 173 12.23 38.96 -9.65
C LEU A 173 12.43 40.47 -9.86
N GLY A 174 12.08 40.97 -11.06
CA GLY A 174 12.05 42.41 -11.35
C GLY A 174 13.42 43.03 -11.73
N PRO A 175 13.58 44.35 -11.56
CA PRO A 175 14.72 45.11 -12.08
C PRO A 175 16.05 44.85 -11.36
N GLU A 176 16.02 44.18 -10.21
CA GLU A 176 17.20 43.78 -9.43
C GLU A 176 17.73 42.38 -9.81
N ALA A 177 17.13 41.73 -10.81
CA ALA A 177 17.57 40.43 -11.32
C ALA A 177 18.92 40.53 -12.04
N ALA A 178 19.78 39.53 -11.85
CA ALA A 178 21.05 39.43 -12.57
C ALA A 178 20.83 39.39 -14.09
N SER A 179 21.88 39.72 -14.84
CA SER A 179 21.83 39.63 -16.30
C SER A 179 21.54 38.19 -16.75
N ARG A 180 21.00 38.05 -17.98
CA ARG A 180 20.67 36.72 -18.54
C ARG A 180 21.91 35.80 -18.59
N GLN A 181 23.08 36.37 -18.86
CA GLN A 181 24.34 35.61 -18.96
C GLN A 181 24.82 35.13 -17.58
N GLU A 182 24.78 35.99 -16.58
CA GLU A 182 25.12 35.61 -15.19
C GLU A 182 24.14 34.57 -14.64
N THR A 183 22.85 34.71 -14.95
CA THR A 183 21.84 33.75 -14.53
C THR A 183 22.08 32.37 -15.14
N ARG A 184 22.46 32.31 -16.42
CA ARG A 184 22.79 31.04 -17.08
C ARG A 184 24.05 30.41 -16.50
N ALA A 185 25.12 31.19 -16.34
CA ALA A 185 26.35 30.71 -15.73
C ALA A 185 26.15 30.20 -14.30
N PHE A 186 25.24 30.81 -13.54
CA PHE A 186 24.83 30.33 -12.22
C PHE A 186 24.10 28.98 -12.31
N LEU A 187 23.05 28.88 -13.12
CA LEU A 187 22.26 27.64 -13.22
C LEU A 187 23.06 26.48 -13.80
N ASP A 188 23.97 26.74 -14.75
CA ASP A 188 24.84 25.72 -15.33
C ASP A 188 25.84 25.14 -14.31
N ALA A 189 26.07 25.83 -13.19
CA ALA A 189 26.92 25.37 -12.10
C ALA A 189 26.15 24.64 -10.98
N LEU A 190 24.82 24.57 -11.06
CA LEU A 190 23.99 23.94 -10.02
C LEU A 190 23.54 22.55 -10.41
N ASP A 191 23.51 21.67 -9.41
CA ASP A 191 22.92 20.33 -9.54
C ASP A 191 21.46 20.34 -9.09
N ALA A 192 21.19 21.01 -7.98
CA ALA A 192 19.88 21.02 -7.37
C ALA A 192 19.63 22.29 -6.56
N ILE A 193 18.38 22.73 -6.53
CA ILE A 193 17.90 23.76 -5.62
C ILE A 193 16.91 23.08 -4.66
N GLU A 194 17.01 23.37 -3.37
CA GLU A 194 16.07 22.88 -2.36
C GLU A 194 15.48 24.06 -1.59
N LEU A 195 14.16 24.24 -1.67
CA LEU A 195 13.43 25.20 -0.85
C LEU A 195 12.75 24.46 0.30
N LYS A 196 13.17 24.79 1.53
CA LYS A 196 12.71 24.13 2.75
C LYS A 196 12.06 25.13 3.68
N PHE A 197 10.85 24.85 4.14
CA PHE A 197 10.20 25.68 5.16
C PHE A 197 9.47 24.81 6.18
N VAL A 198 9.29 25.39 7.36
CA VAL A 198 8.70 24.72 8.51
C VAL A 198 7.41 25.44 8.90
N VAL A 199 6.34 24.68 8.96
CA VAL A 199 5.01 25.12 9.40
C VAL A 199 4.74 24.53 10.77
N GLY A 200 4.42 25.36 11.75
CA GLY A 200 3.91 24.92 13.05
C GLY A 200 2.39 24.83 13.02
N MET A 201 1.81 23.86 13.70
CA MET A 201 0.37 23.80 13.94
C MET A 201 0.12 23.76 15.44
N THR A 202 -0.66 24.71 15.95
CA THR A 202 -1.05 24.75 17.36
C THR A 202 -2.39 24.07 17.52
N LYS A 203 -2.49 23.10 18.44
CA LYS A 203 -3.77 22.47 18.78
C LYS A 203 -4.36 23.15 20.02
N LYS A 204 -5.52 23.80 19.88
CA LYS A 204 -6.30 24.24 21.04
C LYS A 204 -6.96 23.02 21.70
N GLU A 205 -6.35 22.46 22.74
CA GLU A 205 -7.03 21.44 23.55
C GLU A 205 -8.18 22.06 24.37
N LYS A 206 -9.31 21.34 24.46
CA LYS A 206 -10.40 21.69 25.39
C LYS A 206 -9.85 21.58 26.81
N ARG A 207 -9.92 22.68 27.56
CA ARG A 207 -9.57 22.78 28.99
C ARG A 207 -9.97 21.52 29.77
N ARG A 208 -8.99 20.71 30.18
CA ARG A 208 -9.13 19.85 31.36
C ARG A 208 -8.98 20.75 32.58
N LYS A 209 -9.87 20.59 33.57
CA LYS A 209 -10.00 21.50 34.71
C LYS A 209 -8.80 21.50 35.68
N ASP A 210 -7.82 20.61 35.51
CA ASP A 210 -6.87 20.29 36.57
C ASP A 210 -5.38 20.51 36.24
N ASP A 211 -5.01 20.99 35.04
CA ASP A 211 -3.59 21.25 34.69
C ASP A 211 -3.31 22.76 34.59
N GLU A 212 -2.64 23.30 35.62
CA GLU A 212 -2.29 24.73 35.77
C GLU A 212 -1.04 25.16 34.98
N ALA A 213 -0.46 24.29 34.14
CA ALA A 213 0.67 24.61 33.27
C ALA A 213 0.26 24.45 31.79
N ARG A 214 0.30 25.56 31.02
CA ARG A 214 0.06 25.60 29.57
C ARG A 214 1.14 24.85 28.79
N ALA A 215 1.11 23.51 28.74
CA ALA A 215 1.89 22.78 27.76
C ALA A 215 1.19 22.85 26.39
N THR A 216 1.55 23.84 25.56
CA THR A 216 1.01 23.96 24.20
C THR A 216 1.76 22.99 23.29
N ARG A 217 1.13 21.89 22.89
CA ARG A 217 1.73 20.95 21.93
C ARG A 217 1.71 21.57 20.53
N VAL A 218 2.88 21.68 19.89
CA VAL A 218 3.01 22.21 18.53
C VAL A 218 3.47 21.07 17.61
N TYR A 219 2.75 20.86 16.52
CA TYR A 219 3.18 19.93 15.47
C TYR A 219 4.08 20.69 14.51
N GLN A 220 5.27 20.16 14.23
CA GLN A 220 6.21 20.77 13.30
C GLN A 220 6.16 20.00 11.98
N TRP A 221 5.72 20.67 10.92
CA TRP A 221 5.68 20.11 9.58
C TRP A 221 6.79 20.74 8.75
N THR A 222 7.69 19.92 8.24
CA THR A 222 8.81 20.34 7.38
C THR A 222 8.47 19.97 5.95
N VAL A 223 8.39 20.98 5.09
CA VAL A 223 8.18 20.81 3.65
C VAL A 223 9.48 21.14 2.94
N ALA A 224 9.91 20.27 2.03
CA ALA A 224 11.10 20.44 1.23
C ALA A 224 10.75 20.20 -0.24
N MET A 225 10.83 21.28 -1.03
CA MET A 225 10.71 21.25 -2.48
C MET A 225 12.10 21.15 -3.07
N ARG A 226 12.38 20.10 -3.84
CA ARG A 226 13.65 19.92 -4.52
C ARG A 226 13.44 20.02 -6.02
N TYR A 227 14.25 20.88 -6.63
CA TYR A 227 14.35 21.15 -8.06
C TYR A 227 15.62 20.50 -8.56
N ASP A 228 15.50 19.54 -9.47
CA ASP A 228 16.65 18.82 -10.04
C ASP A 228 17.07 19.43 -11.38
N LEU A 229 18.28 19.99 -11.44
CA LEU A 229 18.84 20.67 -12.63
C LEU A 229 19.71 19.74 -13.49
N LEU A 230 19.90 18.47 -13.11
CA LEU A 230 20.75 17.53 -13.84
C LEU A 230 20.16 17.14 -15.21
N ASN A 231 18.84 17.21 -15.35
CA ASN A 231 18.14 16.87 -16.60
C ASN A 231 18.14 18.07 -17.57
N GLN A 232 18.64 17.86 -18.79
CA GLN A 232 18.68 18.89 -19.82
C GLN A 232 17.31 19.10 -20.46
N GLY A 233 16.72 20.30 -20.29
CA GLY A 233 15.54 20.76 -21.03
C GLY A 233 14.28 20.99 -20.20
N HIS A 234 14.23 20.49 -18.97
CA HIS A 234 13.15 20.73 -18.02
C HIS A 234 13.66 20.54 -16.58
N LEU A 235 13.02 21.19 -15.63
CA LEU A 235 13.34 21.15 -14.21
C LEU A 235 12.30 20.32 -13.49
N GLU A 236 12.69 19.18 -12.93
CA GLU A 236 11.78 18.31 -12.20
C GLU A 236 11.60 18.80 -10.76
N VAL A 237 10.35 19.03 -10.36
CA VAL A 237 9.98 19.48 -9.03
C VAL A 237 9.48 18.30 -8.23
N THR A 238 10.13 18.06 -7.09
CA THR A 238 9.74 17.00 -6.15
C THR A 238 9.38 17.63 -4.81
N LEU A 239 8.24 17.21 -4.25
CA LEU A 239 7.78 17.65 -2.94
C LEU A 239 7.96 16.53 -1.92
N ASN A 240 8.84 16.76 -0.95
CA ASN A 240 9.01 15.90 0.21
C ASN A 240 8.46 16.59 1.45
N TYR A 241 7.81 15.84 2.32
CA TYR A 241 7.28 16.37 3.57
C TYR A 241 7.60 15.43 4.73
N LYS A 242 7.92 16.00 5.89
CA LYS A 242 8.21 15.28 7.13
C LYS A 242 7.47 15.93 8.29
N LEU A 243 6.77 15.13 9.08
CA LEU A 243 6.08 15.58 10.28
C LEU A 243 6.87 15.17 11.52
N ASP A 244 7.27 16.14 12.34
CA ASP A 244 7.96 15.93 13.61
C ASP A 244 7.08 16.46 14.78
N HIS A 245 7.00 15.70 15.87
CA HIS A 245 6.28 16.09 17.09
C HIS A 245 7.22 16.82 18.04
N VAL A 246 6.95 18.09 18.35
CA VAL A 246 7.76 18.86 19.31
C VAL A 246 6.87 19.34 20.45
N LEU A 247 7.11 18.80 21.65
CA LEU A 247 6.42 19.23 22.87
C LEU A 247 7.13 20.47 23.43
N ILE A 248 6.44 21.61 23.44
CA ILE A 248 7.00 22.84 23.98
C ILE A 248 6.29 23.15 25.30
N VAL A 249 7.06 23.02 26.39
CA VAL A 249 6.71 23.56 27.70
C VAL A 249 7.29 24.97 27.75
N GLU A 250 6.49 25.97 28.18
CA GLU A 250 6.96 27.35 28.41
C GLU A 250 8.23 27.31 29.27
N GLY A 251 9.41 27.57 28.67
CA GLY A 251 10.69 27.67 29.37
C GLY A 251 11.86 26.82 28.87
N GLY A 252 11.70 25.95 27.86
CA GLY A 252 12.87 25.29 27.26
C GLY A 252 12.56 24.10 26.35
N ARG A 253 13.39 23.92 25.30
CA ARG A 253 13.39 22.74 24.42
C ARG A 253 13.74 21.50 25.25
N SER A 254 12.74 20.70 25.61
CA SER A 254 12.95 19.34 26.08
C SER A 254 12.95 18.41 24.88
N SER A 255 14.15 18.08 24.36
CA SER A 255 14.32 16.91 23.50
C SER A 255 14.28 15.68 24.40
N GLY A 256 13.14 15.00 24.46
CA GLY A 256 13.06 13.76 25.22
C GLY A 256 11.66 13.23 25.42
N GLY A 257 11.45 12.00 24.92
CA GLY A 257 10.59 11.02 25.56
C GLY A 257 9.24 10.77 24.90
N GLU A 258 9.18 9.63 24.21
CA GLU A 258 7.98 8.92 23.73
C GLU A 258 7.13 9.61 22.67
N GLU A 259 7.12 9.00 21.48
CA GLU A 259 6.10 9.09 20.43
C GLU A 259 4.70 8.77 21.01
N SER A 260 4.14 9.67 21.82
CA SER A 260 2.78 9.57 22.29
C SER A 260 1.85 10.31 21.31
N ILE A 261 1.73 9.73 20.11
CA ILE A 261 0.65 10.06 19.19
C ILE A 261 -0.67 9.78 19.94
N PRO A 262 -1.63 10.72 19.98
CA PRO A 262 -2.88 10.53 20.75
C PRO A 262 -3.62 9.29 20.27
N PRO A 263 -4.33 8.57 21.14
CA PRO A 263 -4.99 7.31 20.79
C PRO A 263 -6.03 7.53 19.68
N VAL A 264 -5.72 7.05 18.47
CA VAL A 264 -6.53 7.25 17.25
C VAL A 264 -7.67 6.25 17.11
N LEU A 265 -7.80 5.27 18.00
CA LEU A 265 -9.02 4.47 18.06
C LEU A 265 -9.56 4.53 19.47
N LEU A 266 -10.85 4.89 19.55
CA LEU A 266 -11.71 4.53 20.67
C LEU A 266 -11.27 3.17 21.22
N ASP A 267 -11.12 3.10 22.54
CA ASP A 267 -10.83 1.98 23.47
C ASP A 267 -11.39 0.58 23.08
N THR A 268 -12.27 0.54 22.09
CA THR A 268 -12.81 -0.62 21.38
C THR A 268 -11.79 -1.44 20.55
N SER A 269 -10.60 -0.93 20.22
CA SER A 269 -9.59 -1.69 19.46
C SER A 269 -8.94 -2.79 20.30
N VAL A 270 -8.56 -2.43 21.53
CA VAL A 270 -7.87 -3.30 22.50
C VAL A 270 -8.78 -4.46 22.91
N THR A 271 -10.04 -4.15 23.19
CA THR A 271 -11.06 -5.16 23.51
C THR A 271 -11.31 -6.10 22.35
N LEU A 272 -11.37 -5.58 21.11
CA LEU A 272 -11.53 -6.41 19.91
C LEU A 272 -10.31 -7.31 19.67
N HIS A 273 -9.09 -6.82 19.89
CA HIS A 273 -7.86 -7.62 19.80
C HIS A 273 -7.82 -8.75 20.81
N TRP A 274 -8.24 -8.49 22.06
CA TRP A 274 -8.38 -9.52 23.09
C TRP A 274 -9.39 -10.58 22.68
N VAL A 275 -10.58 -10.16 22.22
CA VAL A 275 -11.61 -11.07 21.75
C VAL A 275 -11.09 -11.91 20.57
N THR A 276 -10.39 -11.30 19.60
CA THR A 276 -9.83 -12.05 18.46
C THR A 276 -8.78 -13.07 18.91
N LEU A 277 -7.87 -12.69 19.82
CA LEU A 277 -6.83 -13.59 20.35
C LEU A 277 -7.44 -14.77 21.12
N VAL A 278 -8.44 -14.51 21.97
CA VAL A 278 -9.15 -15.55 22.73
C VAL A 278 -9.86 -16.52 21.79
N VAL A 279 -10.54 -16.03 20.77
CA VAL A 279 -11.25 -16.88 19.79
C VAL A 279 -10.25 -17.69 18.95
N ILE A 280 -9.12 -17.11 18.54
CA ILE A 280 -8.05 -17.85 17.84
C ILE A 280 -7.45 -18.94 18.75
N ALA A 281 -7.19 -18.64 20.03
CA ALA A 281 -6.67 -19.61 20.99
C ALA A 281 -7.67 -20.77 21.23
N LEU A 282 -8.96 -20.46 21.37
CA LEU A 282 -10.02 -21.47 21.45
C LEU A 282 -10.06 -22.33 20.19
N TYR A 283 -9.98 -21.71 19.01
CA TYR A 283 -9.97 -22.42 17.72
C TYR A 283 -8.81 -23.41 17.63
N GLN A 284 -7.59 -22.96 17.91
CA GLN A 284 -6.40 -23.80 17.90
C GLN A 284 -6.44 -24.89 18.98
N GLY A 285 -7.03 -24.58 20.14
CA GLY A 285 -7.27 -25.56 21.20
C GLY A 285 -8.20 -26.69 20.76
N VAL A 286 -9.32 -26.37 20.11
CA VAL A 286 -10.26 -27.36 19.56
C VAL A 286 -9.61 -28.20 18.46
N GLU A 287 -8.86 -27.58 17.55
CA GLU A 287 -8.11 -28.29 16.49
C GLU A 287 -7.09 -29.28 17.08
N CYS A 288 -6.29 -28.82 18.05
CA CYS A 288 -5.32 -29.67 18.74
C CYS A 288 -6.01 -30.80 19.51
N PHE A 289 -7.16 -30.53 20.15
CA PHE A 289 -7.91 -31.53 20.90
C PHE A 289 -8.49 -32.62 20.00
N ILE A 290 -9.13 -32.25 18.88
CA ILE A 290 -9.67 -33.21 17.90
C ILE A 290 -8.54 -34.11 17.37
N LYS A 291 -7.40 -33.51 17.05
CA LYS A 291 -6.24 -34.26 16.54
C LYS A 291 -5.61 -35.14 17.60
N TRP A 292 -5.51 -34.65 18.84
CA TRP A 292 -5.03 -35.42 19.99
C TRP A 292 -5.93 -36.63 20.25
N GLU A 293 -7.26 -36.47 20.24
CA GLU A 293 -8.22 -37.57 20.45
C GLU A 293 -8.05 -38.65 19.37
N ALA A 294 -7.93 -38.24 18.09
CA ALA A 294 -7.73 -39.17 16.97
C ALA A 294 -6.38 -39.92 17.02
N VAL A 295 -5.29 -39.25 17.41
CA VAL A 295 -3.98 -39.91 17.57
C VAL A 295 -3.98 -40.80 18.80
N SER A 296 -4.59 -40.37 19.90
CA SER A 296 -4.66 -41.12 21.15
C SER A 296 -5.48 -42.40 20.99
N SER A 297 -6.57 -42.39 20.22
CA SER A 297 -7.32 -43.61 19.92
C SER A 297 -6.48 -44.59 19.11
N ASN A 298 -5.78 -44.12 18.07
CA ASN A 298 -4.94 -44.97 17.22
C ASN A 298 -3.75 -45.58 17.98
N VAL A 299 -3.16 -44.86 18.94
CA VAL A 299 -2.04 -45.36 19.75
C VAL A 299 -2.53 -46.28 20.89
N ALA A 300 -3.74 -46.07 21.42
CA ALA A 300 -4.32 -46.94 22.45
C ALA A 300 -4.60 -48.36 21.93
N GLU A 301 -4.81 -48.53 20.63
CA GLU A 301 -4.89 -49.84 19.98
C GLU A 301 -3.54 -50.59 19.91
N HIS A 302 -2.41 -49.93 20.23
CA HIS A 302 -1.09 -50.54 20.22
C HIS A 302 -0.59 -50.83 21.66
N PRO A 303 -0.13 -52.07 21.96
CA PRO A 303 0.14 -52.53 23.33
C PRO A 303 1.35 -51.88 24.04
N LYS A 304 2.05 -50.93 23.41
CA LYS A 304 3.22 -50.20 23.96
C LYS A 304 3.03 -48.68 23.98
N GLY A 305 1.79 -48.20 24.10
CA GLY A 305 1.47 -46.77 24.12
C GLY A 305 1.99 -46.04 25.37
N SER A 306 3.14 -45.38 25.27
CA SER A 306 3.63 -44.44 26.28
C SER A 306 3.22 -43.01 25.93
N ARG A 307 3.06 -42.11 26.91
CA ARG A 307 2.75 -40.69 26.66
C ARG A 307 3.75 -40.03 25.71
N ARG A 308 5.02 -40.47 25.71
CA ARG A 308 6.06 -40.03 24.76
C ARG A 308 5.84 -40.55 23.33
N SER A 309 5.26 -41.74 23.14
CA SER A 309 4.94 -42.26 21.80
C SER A 309 3.75 -41.53 21.19
N ILE A 310 2.77 -41.11 22.00
CA ILE A 310 1.64 -40.28 21.56
C ILE A 310 2.13 -38.91 21.06
N VAL A 311 2.99 -38.23 21.82
CA VAL A 311 3.55 -36.93 21.39
C VAL A 311 4.35 -37.06 20.09
N ARG A 312 5.18 -38.09 19.97
CA ARG A 312 5.98 -38.33 18.75
C ARG A 312 5.09 -38.64 17.54
N ALA A 313 4.04 -39.44 17.74
CA ALA A 313 3.04 -39.74 16.72
C ALA A 313 2.24 -38.48 16.32
N MET A 314 1.92 -37.60 17.28
CA MET A 314 1.24 -36.34 17.02
C MET A 314 2.11 -35.39 16.21
N VAL A 315 3.40 -35.25 16.52
CA VAL A 315 4.34 -34.42 15.75
C VAL A 315 4.51 -34.96 14.32
N ALA A 316 4.69 -36.27 14.18
CA ALA A 316 4.82 -36.90 12.86
C ALA A 316 3.52 -36.83 12.03
N GLY A 317 2.35 -36.98 12.67
CA GLY A 317 1.04 -36.81 12.02
C GLY A 317 0.71 -35.33 11.72
N THR A 318 1.27 -34.40 12.50
CA THR A 318 1.15 -32.96 12.27
C THR A 318 1.88 -32.52 11.00
N ALA A 319 3.07 -33.04 10.76
CA ALA A 319 3.83 -32.75 9.54
C ALA A 319 3.16 -33.28 8.26
N LYS A 320 2.29 -34.30 8.36
CA LYS A 320 1.62 -34.90 7.19
C LYS A 320 0.31 -34.22 6.80
N ASP A 321 -0.38 -33.61 7.76
CA ASP A 321 -1.66 -32.93 7.48
C ASP A 321 -1.44 -31.49 7.01
N PHE A 322 -1.39 -31.31 5.69
CA PHE A 322 -1.23 -29.99 5.05
C PHE A 322 -2.19 -28.93 5.61
N TRP A 323 -3.50 -29.23 5.67
CA TRP A 323 -4.52 -28.27 6.13
C TRP A 323 -4.41 -27.88 7.61
N PHE A 324 -3.87 -28.78 8.44
CA PHE A 324 -3.64 -28.49 9.85
C PHE A 324 -2.41 -27.60 10.01
N CYS A 325 -1.30 -27.96 9.36
CA CYS A 325 -0.07 -27.17 9.37
C CYS A 325 -0.30 -25.76 8.79
N PHE A 326 -1.01 -25.67 7.66
CA PHE A 326 -1.39 -24.40 7.05
C PHE A 326 -2.24 -23.53 7.98
N SER A 327 -3.28 -24.10 8.61
CA SER A 327 -4.12 -23.34 9.54
C SER A 327 -3.37 -22.91 10.80
N LEU A 328 -2.44 -23.73 11.29
CA LEU A 328 -1.61 -23.40 12.45
C LEU A 328 -0.64 -22.27 12.11
N ALA A 329 0.02 -22.34 10.96
CA ALA A 329 0.94 -21.31 10.48
C ALA A 329 0.23 -19.96 10.28
N VAL A 330 -0.93 -19.95 9.60
CA VAL A 330 -1.73 -18.73 9.42
C VAL A 330 -2.10 -18.14 10.78
N SER A 331 -2.66 -18.93 11.70
CA SER A 331 -3.04 -18.40 13.02
C SER A 331 -1.86 -17.93 13.87
N ALA A 332 -0.70 -18.59 13.79
CA ALA A 332 0.51 -18.13 14.47
C ALA A 332 0.97 -16.76 13.94
N THR A 333 1.01 -16.59 12.62
CA THR A 333 1.33 -15.30 11.99
C THR A 333 0.31 -14.22 12.37
N THR A 334 -1.00 -14.56 12.40
CA THR A 334 -2.04 -13.61 12.82
C THR A 334 -1.85 -13.17 14.27
N VAL A 335 -1.50 -14.09 15.18
CA VAL A 335 -1.22 -13.76 16.58
C VAL A 335 0.00 -12.85 16.70
N VAL A 336 1.09 -13.13 15.97
CA VAL A 336 2.28 -12.27 15.95
C VAL A 336 1.92 -10.86 15.46
N CYS A 337 1.14 -10.72 14.38
CA CYS A 337 0.69 -9.43 13.87
C CYS A 337 -0.15 -8.66 14.90
N LEU A 338 -1.06 -9.36 15.60
CA LEU A 338 -1.90 -8.76 16.64
C LEU A 338 -1.11 -8.36 17.89
N LEU A 339 -0.07 -9.14 18.28
CA LEU A 339 0.81 -8.82 19.39
C LEU A 339 1.79 -7.67 19.06
N ALA A 340 2.26 -7.59 17.82
CA ALA A 340 3.03 -6.43 17.36
C ALA A 340 2.16 -5.16 17.40
N ALA A 341 0.94 -5.24 16.85
CA ALA A 341 -0.04 -4.17 16.89
C ALA A 341 -0.55 -3.84 18.31
N TRP A 342 -0.32 -4.71 19.30
CA TRP A 342 -0.67 -4.46 20.70
C TRP A 342 0.23 -3.38 21.30
N ARG A 343 1.54 -3.41 20.96
CA ARG A 343 2.52 -2.49 21.54
C ARG A 343 2.27 -1.05 21.07
N ASN A 344 1.90 -0.87 19.81
CA ASN A 344 1.51 0.41 19.22
C ASN A 344 0.35 0.19 18.23
N THR A 345 -0.87 0.58 18.62
CA THR A 345 -2.11 0.30 17.83
C THR A 345 -2.10 0.90 16.43
N TYR A 346 -1.22 1.87 16.20
CA TYR A 346 -1.02 2.59 14.95
C TYR A 346 0.16 2.07 14.11
N GLU A 347 1.08 1.27 14.67
CA GLU A 347 2.22 0.70 13.90
C GLU A 347 1.73 -0.16 12.75
N LEU A 348 0.62 -0.89 12.92
CA LEU A 348 0.02 -1.69 11.84
C LEU A 348 -0.44 -0.83 10.63
N SER A 349 -0.66 0.47 10.83
CA SER A 349 -1.06 1.42 9.78
C SER A 349 0.09 2.32 9.31
N LEU A 350 1.25 2.28 9.96
CA LEU A 350 2.46 3.03 9.59
C LEU A 350 3.52 2.13 8.95
N ASP A 351 3.55 0.85 9.32
CA ASP A 351 4.46 -0.15 8.77
C ASP A 351 3.76 -0.97 7.67
N ASP A 352 4.14 -0.71 6.42
CA ASP A 352 3.63 -1.39 5.24
C ASP A 352 3.84 -2.91 5.29
N SER A 353 4.94 -3.37 5.92
CA SER A 353 5.26 -4.80 6.03
C SER A 353 4.28 -5.54 6.94
N LEU A 354 3.94 -4.93 8.08
CA LEU A 354 2.95 -5.47 9.02
C LEU A 354 1.54 -5.42 8.43
N CYS A 355 1.20 -4.35 7.71
CA CYS A 355 -0.08 -4.22 7.02
C CYS A 355 -0.25 -5.33 5.96
N PHE A 356 0.78 -5.55 5.13
CA PHE A 356 0.81 -6.62 4.14
C PHE A 356 0.65 -8.00 4.77
N ALA A 357 1.42 -8.31 5.82
CA ALA A 357 1.34 -9.59 6.52
C ALA A 357 -0.06 -9.83 7.10
N PHE A 358 -0.67 -8.81 7.72
CA PHE A 358 -2.03 -8.90 8.27
C PHE A 358 -3.08 -9.09 7.17
N ALA A 359 -2.97 -8.38 6.04
CA ALA A 359 -3.86 -8.53 4.89
C ALA A 359 -3.79 -9.95 4.30
N CYS A 360 -2.57 -10.48 4.13
CA CYS A 360 -2.36 -11.87 3.72
C CYS A 360 -2.99 -12.86 4.71
N CYS A 361 -2.82 -12.67 6.02
CA CYS A 361 -3.45 -13.52 7.03
C CYS A 361 -4.97 -13.52 6.93
N CYS A 362 -5.59 -12.35 6.72
CA CYS A 362 -7.03 -12.24 6.53
C CYS A 362 -7.50 -13.04 5.30
N ALA A 363 -6.82 -12.88 4.15
CA ALA A 363 -7.15 -13.60 2.93
C ALA A 363 -6.97 -15.12 3.07
N LEU A 364 -5.85 -15.56 3.64
CA LEU A 364 -5.55 -16.98 3.86
C LEU A 364 -6.52 -17.63 4.85
N GLN A 365 -7.01 -16.88 5.86
CA GLN A 365 -8.02 -17.38 6.78
C GLN A 365 -9.34 -17.69 6.05
N TRP A 366 -9.81 -16.79 5.18
CA TRP A 366 -10.98 -17.05 4.33
C TRP A 366 -10.75 -18.19 3.35
N ALA A 367 -9.58 -18.26 2.71
CA ALA A 367 -9.21 -19.38 1.84
C ALA A 367 -9.21 -20.72 2.58
N SER A 368 -8.84 -20.74 3.86
CA SER A 368 -8.84 -21.96 4.67
C SER A 368 -10.24 -22.49 4.98
N LEU A 369 -11.31 -21.69 4.83
CA LEU A 369 -12.70 -22.15 4.96
C LEU A 369 -13.11 -23.08 3.82
N VAL A 370 -12.41 -23.05 2.67
CA VAL A 370 -12.68 -23.93 1.51
C VAL A 370 -12.63 -25.42 1.92
N ARG A 371 -11.82 -25.79 2.92
CA ARG A 371 -11.75 -27.17 3.42
C ARG A 371 -13.05 -27.70 4.03
N TYR A 372 -13.97 -26.81 4.43
CA TYR A 372 -15.27 -27.19 5.00
C TYR A 372 -16.35 -27.38 3.94
N LEU A 373 -16.11 -26.96 2.69
CA LEU A 373 -17.02 -27.21 1.58
C LEU A 373 -17.17 -28.71 1.25
N ARG A 374 -16.30 -29.57 1.81
CA ARG A 374 -16.34 -31.04 1.72
C ARG A 374 -17.63 -31.69 2.20
N VAL A 375 -18.45 -31.00 3.00
CA VAL A 375 -19.67 -31.56 3.58
C VAL A 375 -20.71 -31.92 2.51
N ASN A 376 -20.66 -31.27 1.34
CA ASN A 376 -21.55 -31.56 0.22
C ASN A 376 -20.76 -32.16 -0.96
N THR A 377 -21.27 -33.26 -1.50
CA THR A 377 -20.63 -34.06 -2.56
C THR A 377 -20.30 -33.25 -3.80
N ARG A 378 -21.15 -32.28 -4.18
CA ARG A 378 -20.89 -31.40 -5.35
C ARG A 378 -19.67 -30.49 -5.15
N PHE A 379 -19.52 -29.90 -3.97
CA PHE A 379 -18.38 -29.04 -3.68
C PHE A 379 -17.09 -29.82 -3.44
N HIS A 380 -17.21 -31.08 -3.01
CA HIS A 380 -16.05 -31.97 -2.88
C HIS A 380 -15.39 -32.25 -4.24
N ILE A 381 -16.18 -32.45 -5.30
CA ILE A 381 -15.66 -32.61 -6.67
C ILE A 381 -14.86 -31.37 -7.08
N LEU A 382 -15.39 -30.16 -6.83
CA LEU A 382 -14.71 -28.90 -7.13
C LEU A 382 -13.35 -28.77 -6.41
N GLU A 383 -13.26 -29.17 -5.14
CA GLU A 383 -11.98 -29.15 -4.40
C GLU A 383 -10.96 -30.12 -5.03
N ILE A 384 -11.38 -31.33 -5.40
CA ILE A 384 -10.51 -32.31 -6.05
C ILE A 384 -10.02 -31.78 -7.40
N THR A 385 -10.94 -31.19 -8.18
CA THR A 385 -10.62 -30.53 -9.45
C THR A 385 -9.57 -29.46 -9.26
N LEU A 386 -9.75 -28.53 -8.32
CA LEU A 386 -8.80 -27.45 -8.07
C LEU A 386 -7.45 -27.98 -7.59
N LYS A 387 -7.45 -28.97 -6.68
CA LYS A 387 -6.23 -29.60 -6.14
C LYS A 387 -5.40 -30.30 -7.21
N ARG A 388 -6.06 -30.83 -8.26
CA ARG A 388 -5.40 -31.49 -9.40
C ARG A 388 -5.04 -30.52 -10.52
N GLY A 389 -5.94 -29.60 -10.82
CA GLY A 389 -5.86 -28.67 -11.94
C GLY A 389 -4.86 -27.54 -11.70
N VAL A 390 -4.92 -26.86 -10.55
CA VAL A 390 -4.03 -25.73 -10.24
C VAL A 390 -2.54 -26.04 -10.40
N PRO A 391 -1.98 -27.14 -9.85
CA PRO A 391 -0.56 -27.42 -10.03
C PRO A 391 -0.20 -27.73 -11.49
N ARG A 392 -1.10 -28.37 -12.25
CA ARG A 392 -0.90 -28.64 -13.68
C ARG A 392 -0.91 -27.35 -14.51
N VAL A 393 -1.86 -26.45 -14.22
CA VAL A 393 -1.91 -25.12 -14.85
C VAL A 393 -0.66 -24.32 -14.50
N LEU A 394 -0.22 -24.33 -13.24
CA LEU A 394 0.99 -23.60 -12.82
C LEU A 394 2.26 -24.13 -13.51
N GLN A 395 2.38 -25.45 -13.68
CA GLN A 395 3.48 -26.05 -14.44
C GLN A 395 3.45 -25.64 -15.91
N PHE A 396 2.27 -25.62 -16.53
CA PHE A 396 2.09 -25.15 -17.90
C PHE A 396 2.46 -23.65 -18.03
N LEU A 397 1.94 -22.80 -17.14
CA LEU A 397 2.27 -21.37 -17.11
C LEU A 397 3.76 -21.12 -16.88
N ALA A 398 4.42 -21.89 -16.00
CA ALA A 398 5.87 -21.82 -15.82
C ALA A 398 6.64 -22.19 -17.10
N GLY A 399 6.12 -23.12 -17.90
CA GLY A 399 6.68 -23.46 -19.21
C GLY A 399 6.50 -22.37 -20.27
N VAL A 400 5.40 -21.62 -20.22
CA VAL A 400 5.10 -20.50 -21.15
C VAL A 400 5.76 -19.19 -20.72
N LEU A 401 6.13 -19.06 -19.44
CA LEU A 401 6.71 -17.85 -18.85
C LEU A 401 7.90 -17.26 -19.64
N PRO A 402 8.88 -18.04 -20.16
CA PRO A 402 9.97 -17.49 -20.95
C PRO A 402 9.50 -16.79 -22.23
N ILE A 403 8.42 -17.28 -22.84
CA ILE A 403 7.83 -16.65 -24.03
C ILE A 403 7.18 -15.32 -23.63
N PHE A 404 6.45 -15.29 -22.51
CA PHE A 404 5.85 -14.06 -21.98
C PHE A 404 6.92 -12.99 -21.70
N VAL A 405 8.01 -13.38 -21.04
CA VAL A 405 9.14 -12.48 -20.78
C VAL A 405 9.76 -11.98 -22.09
N GLY A 406 9.86 -12.83 -23.12
CA GLY A 406 10.32 -12.42 -24.45
C GLY A 406 9.46 -11.31 -25.07
N PHE A 407 8.13 -11.44 -25.00
CA PHE A 407 7.21 -10.37 -25.44
C PHE A 407 7.38 -9.11 -24.59
N VAL A 408 7.46 -9.23 -23.26
CA VAL A 408 7.66 -8.08 -22.36
C VAL A 408 8.92 -7.30 -22.71
N LEU A 409 10.06 -8.00 -22.89
CA LEU A 409 11.33 -7.35 -23.22
C LEU A 409 11.28 -6.68 -24.60
N PHE A 410 10.72 -7.38 -25.60
CA PHE A 410 10.56 -6.80 -26.93
C PHE A 410 9.69 -5.54 -26.90
N GLY A 411 8.51 -5.61 -26.26
CA GLY A 411 7.59 -4.48 -26.17
C GLY A 411 8.21 -3.30 -25.43
N THR A 412 8.96 -3.57 -24.35
CA THR A 412 9.65 -2.52 -23.58
C THR A 412 10.70 -1.82 -24.43
N VAL A 413 11.53 -2.57 -25.17
CA VAL A 413 12.60 -1.97 -25.99
C VAL A 413 12.04 -1.25 -27.21
N MET A 414 11.02 -1.80 -27.87
CA MET A 414 10.46 -1.24 -29.10
C MET A 414 9.53 -0.05 -28.85
N PHE A 415 8.64 -0.15 -27.85
CA PHE A 415 7.56 0.81 -27.63
C PHE A 415 7.77 1.73 -26.42
N GLY A 416 8.69 1.39 -25.52
CA GLY A 416 8.84 2.09 -24.23
C GLY A 416 9.28 3.55 -24.31
N THR A 417 9.84 4.00 -25.43
CA THR A 417 10.25 5.40 -25.63
C THR A 417 9.10 6.35 -25.98
N LYS A 418 7.99 5.81 -26.48
CA LYS A 418 6.86 6.59 -27.01
C LYS A 418 5.55 6.29 -26.28
N VAL A 419 5.40 5.08 -25.75
CA VAL A 419 4.18 4.63 -25.10
C VAL A 419 4.46 4.41 -23.61
N PRO A 420 3.83 5.17 -22.70
CA PRO A 420 4.03 5.03 -21.26
C PRO A 420 3.75 3.62 -20.74
N ARG A 421 2.75 2.93 -21.31
CA ARG A 421 2.42 1.53 -20.97
C ARG A 421 3.61 0.58 -21.13
N PHE A 422 4.50 0.86 -22.09
CA PHE A 422 5.67 0.04 -22.39
C PHE A 422 6.99 0.57 -21.79
N GLN A 423 6.95 1.62 -20.97
CA GLN A 423 8.16 2.34 -20.52
C GLN A 423 9.11 1.48 -19.68
N SER A 424 8.57 0.56 -18.87
CA SER A 424 9.34 -0.35 -18.02
C SER A 424 8.89 -1.78 -18.20
N ALA A 425 9.76 -2.76 -17.90
CA ALA A 425 9.37 -4.17 -17.97
C ALA A 425 8.17 -4.50 -17.06
N SER A 426 8.02 -3.81 -15.92
CA SER A 426 6.90 -4.00 -15.00
C SER A 426 5.58 -3.46 -15.57
N THR A 427 5.60 -2.24 -16.12
CA THR A 427 4.42 -1.64 -16.74
C THR A 427 4.02 -2.40 -18.01
N THR A 428 5.01 -2.80 -18.82
CA THR A 428 4.79 -3.65 -20.00
C THR A 428 4.17 -5.00 -19.62
N ALA A 429 4.69 -5.66 -18.57
CA ALA A 429 4.13 -6.92 -18.10
C ALA A 429 2.68 -6.76 -17.61
N THR A 430 2.37 -5.64 -16.95
CA THR A 430 1.01 -5.32 -16.52
C THR A 430 0.10 -5.09 -17.71
N ALA A 431 0.51 -4.27 -18.68
CA ALA A 431 -0.25 -3.99 -19.89
C ALA A 431 -0.51 -5.26 -20.72
N LEU A 432 0.51 -6.08 -20.96
CA LEU A 432 0.35 -7.34 -21.69
C LEU A 432 -0.54 -8.33 -20.91
N PHE A 433 -0.41 -8.41 -19.59
CA PHE A 433 -1.31 -9.23 -18.78
C PHE A 433 -2.77 -8.77 -18.87
N SER A 434 -3.04 -7.46 -18.85
CA SER A 434 -4.36 -6.89 -19.08
C SER A 434 -4.91 -7.25 -20.46
N VAL A 435 -4.09 -7.08 -21.51
CA VAL A 435 -4.46 -7.44 -22.89
C VAL A 435 -4.75 -8.94 -23.03
N ALA A 436 -3.99 -9.81 -22.37
CA ALA A 436 -4.25 -11.25 -22.38
C ALA A 436 -5.60 -11.62 -21.76
N ASN A 437 -6.10 -10.83 -20.80
CA ASN A 437 -7.42 -10.99 -20.20
C ASN A 437 -8.53 -10.23 -20.94
N GLY A 438 -8.18 -9.54 -22.03
CA GLY A 438 -9.11 -8.82 -22.90
C GLY A 438 -9.41 -7.38 -22.48
N ASP A 439 -8.59 -6.80 -21.62
CA ASP A 439 -8.71 -5.40 -21.19
C ASP A 439 -7.88 -4.47 -22.08
N GLU A 440 -8.36 -3.24 -22.28
CA GLU A 440 -7.68 -2.15 -23.02
C GLU A 440 -7.08 -2.53 -24.40
N ILE A 441 -7.68 -3.49 -25.10
CA ILE A 441 -7.14 -4.02 -26.37
C ILE A 441 -7.05 -2.91 -27.44
N TYR A 442 -8.13 -2.16 -27.63
CA TYR A 442 -8.22 -1.13 -28.67
C TYR A 442 -7.24 0.03 -28.40
N ASP A 443 -7.14 0.46 -27.15
CA ASP A 443 -6.22 1.52 -26.74
C ASP A 443 -4.76 1.10 -26.97
N THR A 444 -4.42 -0.16 -26.65
CA THR A 444 -3.09 -0.70 -26.92
C THR A 444 -2.76 -0.72 -28.42
N PHE A 445 -3.75 -0.96 -29.30
CA PHE A 445 -3.55 -0.87 -30.75
C PHE A 445 -3.29 0.57 -31.21
N ASN A 446 -4.02 1.54 -30.66
CA ASN A 446 -3.83 2.96 -30.98
C ASN A 446 -2.47 3.47 -30.51
N ASP A 447 -2.07 3.11 -29.29
CA ASP A 447 -0.78 3.50 -28.70
C ASP A 447 0.40 3.03 -29.57
N VAL A 448 0.26 1.87 -30.20
CA VAL A 448 1.31 1.23 -30.99
C VAL A 448 1.19 1.56 -32.49
N ALA A 449 0.14 2.28 -32.90
CA ALA A 449 -0.18 2.59 -34.30
C ALA A 449 0.89 3.44 -35.02
N TYR A 450 1.75 4.14 -34.28
CA TYR A 450 2.89 4.89 -34.86
C TYR A 450 3.90 3.96 -35.58
N THR A 451 3.88 2.65 -35.28
CA THR A 451 4.61 1.61 -36.02
C THR A 451 3.62 0.61 -36.66
N PRO A 452 2.91 1.01 -37.73
CA PRO A 452 1.67 0.36 -38.15
C PRO A 452 1.84 -1.13 -38.45
N TRP A 453 2.97 -1.56 -39.01
CA TRP A 453 3.19 -2.97 -39.34
C TRP A 453 3.72 -3.78 -38.15
N ILE A 454 4.82 -3.31 -37.53
CA ILE A 454 5.51 -4.03 -36.46
C ILE A 454 4.63 -4.12 -35.23
N GLY A 455 4.00 -3.00 -34.89
CA GLY A 455 3.13 -2.85 -33.75
C GLY A 455 1.87 -3.69 -33.82
N GLN A 456 1.17 -3.65 -34.95
CA GLN A 456 -0.02 -4.49 -35.16
C GLN A 456 0.33 -5.98 -35.14
N ILE A 457 1.39 -6.40 -35.84
CA ILE A 457 1.83 -7.80 -35.85
C ILE A 457 2.19 -8.25 -34.43
N TYR A 458 2.86 -7.40 -33.65
CA TYR A 458 3.21 -7.68 -32.27
C TYR A 458 1.97 -7.93 -31.41
N ILE A 459 1.00 -7.02 -31.39
CA ILE A 459 -0.22 -7.17 -30.58
C ILE A 459 -1.08 -8.34 -31.09
N TYR A 460 -1.28 -8.49 -32.40
CA TYR A 460 -2.04 -9.62 -32.95
C TYR A 460 -1.40 -10.97 -32.60
N SER A 461 -0.08 -11.11 -32.75
CA SER A 461 0.63 -12.35 -32.41
C SER A 461 0.55 -12.64 -30.91
N TYR A 462 0.63 -11.62 -30.06
CA TYR A 462 0.46 -11.75 -28.62
C TYR A 462 -0.96 -12.22 -28.25
N ILE A 463 -2.01 -11.61 -28.79
CA ILE A 463 -3.41 -11.97 -28.51
C ILE A 463 -3.69 -13.41 -28.96
N ILE A 464 -3.29 -13.78 -30.18
CA ILE A 464 -3.50 -15.13 -30.70
C ILE A 464 -2.83 -16.16 -29.79
N LEU A 465 -1.58 -15.90 -29.39
CA LEU A 465 -0.84 -16.83 -28.55
C LEU A 465 -1.39 -16.88 -27.12
N PHE A 466 -1.50 -15.75 -26.43
CA PHE A 466 -1.86 -15.74 -25.01
C PHE A 466 -3.36 -15.87 -24.76
N SER A 467 -4.19 -15.15 -25.51
CA SER A 467 -5.64 -15.12 -25.28
C SER A 467 -6.35 -16.32 -25.87
N TYR A 468 -5.92 -16.80 -27.05
CA TYR A 468 -6.58 -17.94 -27.70
C TYR A 468 -5.89 -19.27 -27.48
N VAL A 469 -4.56 -19.34 -27.44
CA VAL A 469 -3.88 -20.63 -27.21
C VAL A 469 -3.66 -20.89 -25.72
N VAL A 470 -2.92 -20.02 -25.02
CA VAL A 470 -2.51 -20.27 -23.63
C VAL A 470 -3.72 -20.32 -22.68
N LEU A 471 -4.65 -19.35 -22.77
CA LEU A 471 -5.87 -19.38 -21.94
C LEU A 471 -6.76 -20.59 -22.24
N MET A 472 -6.97 -20.97 -23.51
CA MET A 472 -7.77 -22.16 -23.84
C MET A 472 -7.13 -23.45 -23.33
N VAL A 473 -5.80 -23.57 -23.38
CA VAL A 473 -5.10 -24.71 -22.79
C VAL A 473 -5.26 -24.73 -21.26
N CYS A 474 -5.20 -23.57 -20.59
CA CYS A 474 -5.46 -23.51 -19.15
C CYS A 474 -6.88 -23.98 -18.80
N ILE A 475 -7.88 -23.55 -19.56
CA ILE A 475 -9.27 -24.02 -19.42
C ILE A 475 -9.34 -25.53 -19.65
N GLY A 476 -8.69 -26.05 -20.71
CA GLY A 476 -8.65 -27.47 -21.02
C GLY A 476 -8.00 -28.32 -19.91
N ILE A 477 -6.94 -27.84 -19.26
CA ILE A 477 -6.31 -28.54 -18.12
C ILE A 477 -7.27 -28.62 -16.91
N ILE A 478 -8.01 -27.54 -16.63
CA ILE A 478 -9.00 -27.52 -15.55
C ILE A 478 -10.19 -28.45 -15.90
N ASP A 479 -10.62 -28.46 -17.15
CA ASP A 479 -11.71 -29.30 -17.64
C ASP A 479 -11.35 -30.80 -17.55
N ASP A 480 -10.14 -31.19 -17.97
CA ASP A 480 -9.63 -32.55 -17.77
C ASP A 480 -9.57 -32.95 -16.28
N ALA A 481 -9.10 -32.03 -15.42
CA ALA A 481 -9.08 -32.26 -13.98
C ALA A 481 -10.49 -32.44 -13.41
N PHE A 482 -11.48 -31.72 -13.97
CA PHE A 482 -12.89 -31.81 -13.58
C PHE A 482 -13.49 -33.16 -13.97
N PHE A 483 -13.37 -33.58 -15.23
CA PHE A 483 -13.87 -34.88 -15.69
C PHE A 483 -13.19 -36.05 -14.97
N SER A 484 -11.89 -35.94 -14.71
CA SER A 484 -11.15 -36.91 -13.89
C SER A 484 -11.69 -37.00 -12.46
N ALA A 485 -12.06 -35.87 -11.84
CA ALA A 485 -12.64 -35.85 -10.49
C ALA A 485 -14.05 -36.46 -10.45
N VAL A 486 -14.88 -36.18 -11.46
CA VAL A 486 -16.24 -36.74 -11.58
C VAL A 486 -16.19 -38.26 -11.78
N SER A 487 -15.34 -38.74 -12.70
CA SER A 487 -15.20 -40.17 -13.02
C SER A 487 -14.77 -40.99 -11.80
N GLU A 488 -13.88 -40.44 -10.97
CA GLU A 488 -13.45 -41.09 -9.74
C GLU A 488 -14.59 -41.17 -8.72
N HIS A 489 -15.38 -40.10 -8.58
CA HIS A 489 -16.54 -40.09 -7.69
C HIS A 489 -17.56 -41.17 -8.09
N ASP A 490 -17.86 -41.29 -9.38
CA ASP A 490 -18.78 -42.31 -9.90
C ASP A 490 -18.24 -43.74 -9.70
N SER A 491 -16.93 -43.94 -9.91
CA SER A 491 -16.28 -45.24 -9.67
C SER A 491 -16.30 -45.67 -8.20
N LYS A 492 -16.24 -44.72 -7.26
CA LYS A 492 -16.38 -44.98 -5.82
C LYS A 492 -17.83 -45.30 -5.44
N GLY A 493 -18.80 -44.62 -6.04
CA GLY A 493 -20.23 -44.91 -5.86
C GLY A 493 -20.64 -46.33 -6.30
N GLN A 494 -19.97 -46.90 -7.29
CA GLN A 494 -20.19 -48.30 -7.71
C GLN A 494 -19.48 -49.34 -6.84
N ARG A 495 -18.43 -48.97 -6.08
CA ARG A 495 -17.68 -49.89 -5.22
C ARG A 495 -18.25 -50.03 -3.80
N GLU A 496 -19.17 -49.17 -3.38
CA GLU A 496 -19.98 -49.44 -2.19
C GLU A 496 -21.07 -50.47 -2.54
N PRO A 497 -21.03 -51.70 -1.99
CA PRO A 497 -22.10 -52.66 -2.23
C PRO A 497 -23.40 -52.10 -1.66
N ARG A 498 -24.51 -52.27 -2.38
CA ARG A 498 -25.87 -52.22 -1.84
C ARG A 498 -26.01 -53.28 -0.73
N SER A 499 -25.43 -53.04 0.43
CA SER A 499 -25.68 -53.79 1.66
C SER A 499 -27.06 -53.37 2.15
N GLY A 500 -28.09 -54.08 1.69
CA GLY A 500 -29.47 -53.78 2.06
C GLY A 500 -30.57 -54.31 1.14
N ARG A 501 -30.30 -55.24 0.22
CA ARG A 501 -31.36 -56.08 -0.38
C ARG A 501 -31.18 -57.52 0.05
N THR A 502 -31.86 -57.88 1.13
CA THR A 502 -32.15 -59.28 1.48
C THR A 502 -32.87 -59.95 0.30
N PRO A 503 -32.39 -61.12 -0.18
CA PRO A 503 -33.17 -61.95 -1.09
C PRO A 503 -34.21 -62.69 -0.24
N LEU A 504 -35.47 -62.26 -0.32
CA LEU A 504 -36.58 -63.10 0.15
C LEU A 504 -36.92 -64.08 -0.99
N GLU A 505 -36.78 -65.35 -0.64
CA GLU A 505 -37.18 -66.55 -1.38
C GLU A 505 -38.55 -66.40 -2.06
N ARG A 506 -38.66 -67.00 -3.24
CA ARG A 506 -39.94 -67.48 -3.75
C ARG A 506 -39.70 -68.80 -4.49
N THR A 507 -39.69 -69.89 -3.72
CA THR A 507 -40.23 -71.19 -4.14
C THR A 507 -41.72 -71.21 -3.87
#